data_AF-A0A923I9N3-F1
#
_entry.id   AF-A0A923I9N3-F1
#
_cell.length_a   1.000
_cell.length_b   1.000
_cell.length_c   1.000
_cell.angle_alpha   90.00
_cell.angle_beta   90.00
_cell.angle_gamma   90.00
#
_symmetry.space_group_name_H-M   'P 1'
#
loop_
_entity.id
_entity.type
_entity.pdbx_description
1 polymer ?
#
loop_
_entity_poly.entity_id
_entity_poly.type
_entity_poly.pdbx_seq_one_letter_code
_entity_poly.pdbx_strand_id
1 'polypeptide(L)'
;MARMVRKQVYIDERQDALLKERAELTGRTESELIRRAIDEAYDPMAAQRDFEERWAEYESGMRRLGDLIAEAGGLPRWNRDQRNARRPPE
;
A
#
# COMPACT_ATOMS: atom_id res chain seq x y z
N MET A 1 20.26 1.75 7.58
CA MET A 1 19.91 2.22 6.22
C MET A 1 21.06 1.85 5.30
N ALA A 2 20.81 1.08 4.24
CA ALA A 2 21.82 0.83 3.23
C ALA A 2 22.24 2.16 2.59
N ARG A 3 23.54 2.31 2.28
CA ARG A 3 24.06 3.51 1.61
C ARG A 3 23.46 3.59 0.20
N MET A 4 22.62 4.60 -0.05
CA MET A 4 22.04 4.83 -1.36
C MET A 4 23.08 5.41 -2.33
N VAL A 5 23.05 4.95 -3.58
CA VAL A 5 23.88 5.48 -4.68
C VAL A 5 22.96 6.13 -5.70
N ARG A 6 23.17 7.43 -6.00
CA ARG A 6 22.38 8.15 -7.00
C ARG A 6 22.68 7.60 -8.40
N LYS A 7 21.63 7.23 -9.13
CA LYS A 7 21.67 6.88 -10.56
C LYS A 7 20.71 7.81 -11.31
N GLN A 8 21.07 8.15 -12.54
CA GLN A 8 20.18 8.86 -13.49
C GLN A 8 19.89 7.90 -14.64
N VAL A 9 18.62 7.76 -14.98
CA VAL A 9 18.14 6.89 -16.05
C VAL A 9 17.20 7.68 -16.95
N TYR A 10 17.34 7.49 -18.25
CA TYR A 10 16.38 7.99 -19.23
C TYR A 10 15.25 6.98 -19.37
N ILE A 11 14.02 7.47 -19.35
CA ILE A 11 12.79 6.71 -19.54
C ILE A 11 11.94 7.40 -20.61
N ASP A 12 11.06 6.65 -21.24
CA ASP A 12 10.11 7.22 -22.21
C ASP A 12 8.89 7.87 -21.52
N GLU A 13 8.11 8.64 -22.29
CA GLU A 13 6.92 9.34 -21.78
C GLU A 13 5.87 8.38 -21.19
N ARG A 14 5.75 7.17 -21.75
CA ARG A 14 4.82 6.16 -21.25
C ARG A 14 5.28 5.63 -19.89
N GLN A 15 6.57 5.41 -19.71
CA GLN A 15 7.16 4.96 -18.45
C GLN A 15 7.02 6.02 -17.35
N ASP A 16 7.22 7.31 -17.68
CA ASP A 16 6.99 8.43 -16.76
C ASP A 16 5.53 8.49 -16.29
N ALA A 17 4.58 8.39 -17.23
CA ALA A 17 3.14 8.38 -16.90
C ALA A 17 2.77 7.20 -15.98
N LEU A 18 3.28 6.01 -16.27
CA LEU A 18 3.03 4.81 -15.44
C LEU A 18 3.63 4.95 -14.04
N LEU A 19 4.83 5.53 -13.91
CA LEU A 19 5.46 5.75 -12.61
C LEU A 19 4.67 6.73 -11.75
N LYS A 20 4.18 7.83 -12.35
CA LYS A 20 3.35 8.84 -11.67
C LYS A 20 2.02 8.27 -11.20
N GLU A 21 1.30 7.59 -12.09
CA GLU A 21 0.04 6.94 -11.75
C GLU A 21 0.25 5.95 -10.59
N ARG A 22 1.30 5.13 -10.67
CA ARG A 22 1.59 4.14 -9.64
C ARG A 22 2.03 4.78 -8.32
N ALA A 23 2.76 5.89 -8.36
CA ALA A 23 3.15 6.66 -7.19
C ALA A 23 1.91 7.19 -6.45
N GLU A 24 0.97 7.79 -7.18
CA GLU A 24 -0.29 8.29 -6.64
C GLU A 24 -1.13 7.16 -6.02
N LEU A 25 -1.35 6.07 -6.75
CA LEU A 25 -2.16 4.94 -6.28
C LEU A 25 -1.60 4.26 -5.04
N THR A 26 -0.28 4.28 -4.87
CA THR A 26 0.39 3.53 -3.80
C THR A 26 0.92 4.40 -2.67
N GLY A 27 0.85 5.74 -2.80
CA GLY A 27 1.44 6.70 -1.87
C GLY A 27 2.98 6.66 -1.83
N ARG A 28 3.63 6.11 -2.85
CA ARG A 28 5.09 5.93 -2.91
C ARG A 28 5.74 6.98 -3.78
N THR A 29 7.04 7.18 -3.57
CA THR A 29 7.84 7.95 -4.53
C THR A 29 8.16 7.11 -5.76
N GLU A 30 8.28 7.74 -6.93
CA GLU A 30 8.71 7.09 -8.17
C GLU A 30 10.04 6.36 -8.00
N SER A 31 10.97 6.97 -7.25
CA SER A 31 12.27 6.36 -6.95
C SER A 31 12.17 5.11 -6.08
N GLU A 32 11.18 5.01 -5.19
CA GLU A 32 10.93 3.80 -4.42
C GLU A 32 10.37 2.68 -5.30
N LEU A 33 9.46 3.02 -6.23
CA LEU A 33 8.93 2.07 -7.21
C LEU A 33 10.04 1.48 -8.09
N ILE A 34 10.96 2.32 -8.56
CA ILE A 34 12.11 1.87 -9.37
C ILE A 34 13.01 0.92 -8.56
N ARG A 35 13.33 1.25 -7.31
CA ARG A 35 14.16 0.36 -6.46
C ARG A 35 13.49 -0.99 -6.24
N ARG A 36 12.20 -1.00 -5.89
CA ARG A 36 11.41 -2.23 -5.70
C ARG A 36 11.38 -3.10 -6.95
N ALA A 37 11.16 -2.50 -8.12
CA ALA A 37 11.19 -3.24 -9.38
C ALA A 37 12.57 -3.85 -9.70
N ILE A 38 13.65 -3.16 -9.32
CA ILE A 38 15.02 -3.71 -9.44
C ILE A 38 15.21 -4.90 -8.49
N ASP A 39 14.80 -4.76 -7.23
CA ASP A 39 14.91 -5.84 -6.24
C ASP A 39 14.07 -7.06 -6.67
N GLU A 40 12.84 -6.86 -7.14
CA GLU A 40 11.98 -7.92 -7.71
C GLU A 40 12.60 -8.61 -8.93
N ALA A 41 13.28 -7.87 -9.79
CA ALA A 41 13.88 -8.42 -11.00
C ALA A 41 15.18 -9.21 -10.73
N TYR A 42 15.96 -8.84 -9.71
CA TYR A 42 17.33 -9.33 -9.52
C TYR A 42 17.61 -10.03 -8.18
N ASP A 43 16.74 -9.87 -7.18
CA ASP A 43 16.82 -10.58 -5.89
C ASP A 43 15.40 -10.99 -5.44
N PRO A 44 14.89 -12.14 -5.93
CA PRO A 44 13.58 -12.66 -5.53
C PRO A 44 13.45 -12.86 -4.02
N MET A 45 14.56 -13.11 -3.32
CA MET A 45 14.56 -13.21 -1.86
C MET A 45 14.45 -11.83 -1.20
N ALA A 46 15.00 -10.76 -1.79
CA ALA A 46 14.74 -9.39 -1.34
C ALA A 46 13.28 -9.00 -1.54
N ALA A 47 12.69 -9.35 -2.68
CA ALA A 47 11.26 -9.12 -2.93
C ALA A 47 10.38 -9.85 -1.90
N GLN A 48 10.72 -11.10 -1.57
CA GLN A 48 10.06 -11.85 -0.51
C GLN A 48 10.20 -11.16 0.86
N ARG A 49 11.41 -10.70 1.23
CA ARG A 49 11.64 -9.98 2.50
C ARG A 49 10.86 -8.67 2.58
N ASP A 50 10.83 -7.88 1.50
CA ASP A 50 10.03 -6.64 1.46
C ASP A 50 8.53 -6.96 1.56
N PHE A 51 8.06 -8.03 0.91
CA PHE A 51 6.68 -8.49 1.08
C PHE A 51 6.37 -8.89 2.53
N GLU A 52 7.26 -9.64 3.18
CA GLU A 52 7.12 -10.06 4.58
C GLU A 52 7.11 -8.86 5.53
N GLU A 53 8.03 -7.90 5.37
CA GLU A 53 8.06 -6.66 6.17
C GLU A 53 6.74 -5.88 6.01
N ARG A 54 6.24 -5.74 4.78
CA ARG A 54 4.97 -5.03 4.52
C ARG A 54 3.78 -5.73 5.15
N TRP A 55 3.75 -7.07 5.10
CA TRP A 55 2.69 -7.85 5.71
C TRP A 55 2.72 -7.69 7.23
N ALA A 56 3.90 -7.71 7.84
CA ALA A 56 4.07 -7.45 9.26
C ALA A 56 3.63 -6.03 9.66
N GLU A 57 3.94 -5.01 8.85
CA GLU A 57 3.46 -3.64 9.07
C GLU A 57 1.93 -3.57 9.02
N TYR A 58 1.32 -4.17 8.00
CA TYR A 58 -0.13 -4.25 7.84
C TYR A 58 -0.80 -4.97 9.02
N GLU A 59 -0.31 -6.14 9.41
CA GLU A 59 -0.81 -6.88 10.57
C GLU A 59 -0.70 -6.06 11.86
N SER A 60 0.42 -5.36 12.05
CA SER A 60 0.60 -4.48 13.21
C SER A 60 -0.42 -3.33 13.20
N GLY A 61 -0.70 -2.76 12.03
CA GLY A 61 -1.70 -1.69 11.85
C GLY A 61 -3.11 -2.20 12.12
N MET A 62 -3.46 -3.36 11.59
CA MET A 62 -4.76 -4.00 11.81
C MET A 62 -4.97 -4.40 13.27
N ARG A 63 -3.91 -4.85 13.95
CA ARG A 63 -3.96 -5.13 15.39
C ARG A 63 -4.25 -3.85 16.18
N ARG A 64 -3.50 -2.78 15.93
CA ARG A 64 -3.75 -1.46 16.55
C ARG A 64 -5.18 -0.96 16.30
N LEU A 65 -5.67 -1.11 15.07
CA LEU A 65 -7.05 -0.74 14.74
C LEU A 65 -8.07 -1.60 15.51
N GLY A 66 -7.82 -2.90 15.64
CA GLY A 66 -8.63 -3.81 16.44
C GLY A 66 -8.68 -3.41 17.91
N ASP A 67 -7.52 -3.05 18.49
CA ASP A 67 -7.43 -2.57 19.88
C ASP A 67 -8.24 -1.29 20.08
N LEU A 68 -8.10 -0.30 19.17
CA LEU A 68 -8.89 0.94 19.20
C LEU A 68 -10.39 0.69 19.07
N ILE A 69 -10.80 -0.25 18.21
CA ILE A 69 -12.19 -0.65 18.07
C ILE A 69 -12.71 -1.27 19.36
N ALA A 70 -11.92 -2.14 20.00
CA ALA A 70 -12.29 -2.76 21.26
C ALA A 70 -12.44 -1.73 22.38
N GLU A 71 -11.51 -0.78 22.48
CA GLU A 71 -11.57 0.35 23.42
C GLU A 71 -12.79 1.24 23.19
N ALA A 72 -13.17 1.47 21.93
CA ALA A 72 -14.35 2.25 21.56
C ALA A 72 -15.69 1.52 21.80
N GLY A 73 -15.68 0.30 22.33
CA GLY A 73 -16.88 -0.51 22.59
C GLY A 73 -17.36 -1.33 21.38
N GLY A 74 -16.50 -1.53 20.39
CA GLY A 74 -16.75 -2.32 19.19
C GLY A 74 -17.22 -1.49 17.99
N LEU A 75 -17.21 -2.10 16.81
CA LEU A 75 -17.79 -1.48 15.62
C LEU A 75 -19.32 -1.45 15.76
N PRO A 76 -19.99 -0.42 15.22
CA PRO A 76 -21.45 -0.43 15.10
C PRO A 76 -21.89 -1.73 14.42
N ARG A 77 -22.85 -2.43 15.06
CA ARG A 77 -23.44 -3.63 14.45
C ARG A 77 -24.05 -3.22 13.12
N TRP A 78 -23.56 -3.81 12.04
CA TRP A 78 -24.11 -3.61 10.70
C TRP A 78 -25.59 -4.03 10.71
N ASN A 79 -26.50 -3.05 10.68
CA ASN A 79 -27.92 -3.30 10.50
C ASN A 79 -28.25 -3.22 9.00
N ARG A 80 -28.66 -4.35 8.42
CA ARG A 80 -29.09 -4.49 7.03
C ARG A 80 -30.14 -3.44 6.62
N ASP A 81 -31.04 -3.08 7.54
CA ASP A 81 -32.15 -2.17 7.28
C ASP A 81 -31.68 -0.72 7.13
N GLN A 82 -30.64 -0.30 7.87
CA GLN A 82 -30.07 1.05 7.75
C GLN A 82 -29.33 1.27 6.42
N ARG A 83 -28.76 0.22 5.83
CA ARG A 83 -28.13 0.30 4.50
C ARG A 83 -29.18 0.49 3.40
N ASN A 84 -30.28 -0.25 3.47
CA ASN A 84 -31.35 -0.19 2.46
C ASN A 84 -32.13 1.13 2.53
N ALA A 85 -32.24 1.74 3.72
CA ALA A 85 -32.85 3.06 3.90
C ALA A 85 -32.05 4.23 3.28
N ARG A 86 -30.76 4.02 2.94
CA ARG A 86 -29.91 5.02 2.26
C ARG A 86 -29.84 4.83 0.74
N ARG A 87 -30.55 3.84 0.19
CA ARG A 87 -30.69 3.68 -1.26
C ARG A 87 -31.83 4.60 -1.72
N PRO A 88 -31.61 5.54 -2.64
CA PRO A 88 -32.72 6.30 -3.21
C PRO A 88 -33.67 5.31 -3.93
N PRO A 89 -34.99 5.56 -3.91
CA PRO A 89 -35.94 4.72 -4.63
C PRO A 89 -35.66 4.77 -6.14
N GLU A 90 -35.94 3.63 -6.78
CA GLU A 90 -35.74 3.36 -8.21
C GLU A 90 -36.65 4.22 -9.10
#